data_AF-A0A1M4VLS8-F1
#
_entry.id   AF-A0A1M4VLS8-F1
#
_cell.length_a   1.000
_cell.length_b   1.000
_cell.length_c   1.000
_cell.angle_alpha   90.00
_cell.angle_beta   90.00
_cell.angle_gamma   90.00
#
_symmetry.space_group_name_H-M   'P 1'
#
loop_
_entity.id
_entity.type
_entity.pdbx_description
1 polymer ?
#
loop_
_entity_poly.entity_id
_entity_poly.type
_entity_poly.pdbx_seq_one_letter_code
_entity_poly.pdbx_strand_id
1 'polypeptide(L)' 'MPDYGRSRQSTNSNNEQSVEVSEIQRKELEKLIKIGVYKELYKKNVLTESQLDLLIKESSVL' A
#
# COMPACT_ATOMS: atom_id res chain seq x y z
N MET A 1 44.32 -37.94 0.17
CA MET A 1 42.87 -37.83 -0.10
C MET A 1 42.43 -36.45 0.36
N PRO A 2 42.15 -35.47 -0.52
CA PRO A 2 41.58 -34.19 -0.10
C PRO A 2 40.07 -34.29 -0.02
N ASP A 3 39.51 -33.92 1.12
CA ASP A 3 38.07 -33.93 1.40
C ASP A 3 37.42 -32.75 0.66
N TYR A 4 36.61 -33.08 -0.34
CA TYR A 4 35.82 -32.13 -1.10
C TYR A 4 34.53 -31.81 -0.35
N GLY A 5 34.35 -30.54 -0.03
CA GLY A 5 33.01 -29.95 -0.06
C GLY A 5 32.26 -30.04 1.26
N ARG A 6 32.28 -28.93 1.99
CA ARG A 6 31.08 -28.51 2.72
C ARG A 6 30.95 -27.00 2.65
N SER A 7 30.63 -26.53 1.45
CA SER A 7 30.08 -25.19 1.26
C SER A 7 28.76 -25.13 2.02
N ARG A 8 28.80 -24.57 3.23
CA ARG A 8 27.60 -24.25 4.01
C ARG A 8 26.94 -23.03 3.34
N GLN A 9 26.18 -23.28 2.27
CA GLN A 9 25.17 -22.34 1.81
C GLN A 9 24.07 -22.30 2.88
N SER A 10 24.19 -21.36 3.81
CA SER A 10 23.07 -20.89 4.60
C SER A 10 22.08 -20.25 3.63
N THR A 11 21.09 -21.03 3.19
CA THR A 11 19.89 -20.49 2.59
C THR A 11 19.19 -19.68 3.68
N ASN A 12 19.47 -18.37 3.74
CA ASN A 12 18.59 -17.41 4.39
C ASN A 12 17.27 -17.46 3.61
N SER A 13 16.41 -18.41 3.95
CA SER A 13 15.00 -18.36 3.60
C SER A 13 14.42 -17.19 4.38
N ASN A 14 14.50 -15.98 3.80
CA ASN A 14 13.59 -14.92 4.17
C ASN A 14 12.19 -15.53 3.99
N ASN A 15 11.58 -15.90 5.11
CA ASN A 15 10.16 -16.23 5.17
C ASN A 15 9.43 -14.96 4.74
N GLU A 16 9.20 -14.81 3.43
CA GLU A 16 8.20 -13.91 2.89
C GLU A 16 6.84 -14.44 3.37
N GLN A 17 6.51 -14.13 4.62
CA GLN A 17 5.17 -14.32 5.12
C GLN A 17 4.28 -13.34 4.34
N SER A 18 3.62 -13.87 3.31
CA SER A 18 2.58 -13.14 2.61
C SER A 18 1.44 -12.89 3.59
N VAL A 19 1.40 -11.68 4.16
CA VAL A 19 0.28 -11.27 5.00
C VAL A 19 -0.89 -11.00 4.06
N GLU A 20 -1.85 -11.92 4.06
CA GLU A 20 -3.06 -11.76 3.25
C GLU A 20 -3.97 -10.72 3.92
N VAL A 21 -4.03 -9.55 3.30
CA VAL A 21 -4.90 -8.45 3.73
C VAL A 21 -6.34 -8.76 3.32
N SER A 22 -7.26 -8.70 4.28
CA SER A 22 -8.69 -8.98 4.04
C SER A 22 -9.28 -7.98 3.04
N GLU A 23 -10.35 -8.36 2.35
CA GLU A 23 -11.01 -7.48 1.38
C GLU A 23 -11.47 -6.16 2.02
N ILE A 24 -11.94 -6.21 3.27
CA ILE A 24 -12.34 -5.02 4.05
C ILE A 24 -11.14 -4.11 4.28
N GLN A 25 -10.01 -4.66 4.70
CA GLN A 25 -8.78 -3.89 4.92
C GLN A 25 -8.26 -3.28 3.62
N ARG A 26 -8.38 -3.98 2.48
CA ARG A 26 -8.01 -3.43 1.17
C ARG A 26 -8.89 -2.25 0.77
N LYS A 27 -10.21 -2.38 0.94
CA LYS A 27 -11.16 -1.29 0.64
C LYS A 27 -10.89 -0.05 1.50
N GLU A 28 -10.65 -0.26 2.79
CA GLU A 28 -10.34 0.84 3.71
C GLU A 28 -9.02 1.53 3.32
N LEU A 29 -7.99 0.74 3.00
CA LEU A 29 -6.70 1.28 2.54
C LEU A 29 -6.85 2.06 1.24
N GLU A 30 -7.60 1.55 0.26
CA GLU A 30 -7.85 2.24 -1.00
C GLU A 30 -8.54 3.59 -0.79
N LYS A 31 -9.54 3.64 0.11
CA LYS A 31 -10.25 4.86 0.49
C LYS A 31 -9.30 5.88 1.13
N LEU A 32 -8.45 5.45 2.04
CA LEU A 32 -7.45 6.31 2.69
C LEU A 32 -6.46 6.89 1.67
N ILE A 33 -5.98 6.07 0.72
CA ILE A 33 -5.07 6.51 -0.34
C ILE A 33 -5.75 7.57 -1.21
N LYS A 34 -6.98 7.31 -1.69
CA LYS A 34 -7.75 8.26 -2.51
C LYS A 34 -7.91 9.62 -1.82
N ILE A 35 -8.37 9.61 -0.56
CA ILE A 35 -8.55 10.84 0.23
C ILE A 35 -7.21 11.59 0.40
N GLY A 36 -6.12 10.86 0.66
CA GLY A 36 -4.78 11.44 0.78
C GLY A 36 -4.35 12.15 -0.50
N VAL A 37 -4.55 11.52 -1.66
CA VAL A 37 -4.23 12.10 -2.97
C VAL A 37 -5.05 13.36 -3.24
N TYR A 38 -6.36 13.36 -2.97
CA TYR A 38 -7.20 14.55 -3.18
C TYR A 38 -6.75 15.73 -2.33
N LYS A 39 -6.40 15.48 -1.06
CA LYS A 39 -5.87 16.54 -0.17
C LYS A 39 -4.55 17.10 -0.67
N GLU A 40 -3.64 16.27 -1.20
CA GLU A 40 -2.39 16.73 -1.79
C GLU A 40 -2.61 17.55 -3.07
N LEU A 41 -3.57 17.16 -3.92
CA LEU A 41 -3.95 17.93 -5.10
C LEU A 41 -4.54 19.29 -4.72
N TYR A 42 -5.35 19.36 -3.66
CA TYR A 42 -5.86 20.62 -3.11
C TYR A 42 -4.73 21.52 -2.60
N LYS A 43 -3.78 20.98 -1.82
CA LYS A 43 -2.61 21.75 -1.33
C LYS A 43 -1.76 22.32 -2.48
N LYS A 44 -1.71 21.61 -3.62
CA LYS A 44 -1.02 22.05 -4.84
C LYS A 44 -1.86 23.02 -5.69
N ASN A 45 -3.02 23.45 -5.20
CA ASN A 45 -3.98 24.30 -5.91
C ASN A 45 -4.47 23.71 -7.24
N VAL A 46 -4.43 22.38 -7.38
CA VAL A 46 -4.96 21.67 -8.57
C VAL A 46 -6.47 21.53 -8.46
N LEU A 47 -6.96 21.27 -7.24
CA LEU A 47 -8.39 21.21 -6.94
C LEU A 47 -8.81 22.47 -6.18
N THR A 48 -10.04 22.91 -6.43
CA THR A 48 -10.74 23.86 -5.55
C THR A 48 -11.31 23.14 -4.33
N GLU A 49 -11.64 23.89 -3.28
CA GLU A 49 -12.27 23.35 -2.06
C GLU A 49 -13.55 22.58 -2.38
N SER A 50 -14.40 23.13 -3.26
CA SER A 50 -15.64 22.47 -3.67
C SER A 50 -15.41 21.14 -4.43
N GLN A 51 -14.35 21.06 -5.24
CA GLN A 51 -13.98 19.82 -5.93
C GLN A 51 -13.44 18.77 -4.95
N LEU A 52 -12.63 19.18 -3.97
CA LEU A 52 -12.15 18.30 -2.90
C LEU A 52 -13.32 17.72 -2.11
N ASP A 53 -14.27 18.56 -1.69
CA ASP A 53 -15.44 18.14 -0.91
C ASP A 53 -16.31 17.14 -1.66
N LEU A 54 -16.50 17.35 -2.97
CA LEU A 54 -17.27 16.44 -3.83
C LEU A 54 -16.59 15.07 -3.91
N LEU A 55 -15.27 15.04 -4.15
CA LEU A 55 -14.50 13.80 -4.24
C LEU A 55 -14.46 13.02 -2.91
N ILE A 56 -14.36 13.72 -1.77
CA ILE A 56 -14.41 13.08 -0.45
C ILE A 56 -15.79 12.47 -0.19
N LYS A 57 -16.87 13.16 -0.57
CA LYS A 57 -18.24 12.65 -0.44
C LYS A 57 -18.46 11.39 -1.28
N GLU A 58 -18.06 11.40 -2.55
CA GLU A 58 -18.17 10.22 -3.43
C GLU A 58 -17.38 9.02 -2.89
N SER A 59 -16.21 9.27 -2.31
CA SER A 59 -15.37 8.23 -1.70
C SER A 59 -15.96 7.65 -0.41
N SER A 60 -16.97 8.30 0.17
CA SER A 60 -17.62 7.87 1.40
C SER A 60 -18.82 6.96 1.16
N VAL A 61 -19.33 6.89 -0.08
CA VAL A 61 -20.53 6.11 -0.47
C VAL A 61 -20.17 4.72 -1.01
N LEU A 62 -18.89 4.46 -1.30
CA LEU A 62 -18.34 3.14 -1.66
C LEU A 62 -17.75 2.42 -0.44
#